data_AF-A0A522IGT3-F1
#
_entry.id   AF-A0A522IGT3-F1
#
_cell.length_a   1.000
_cell.length_b   1.000
_cell.length_c   1.000
_cell.angle_alpha   90.00
_cell.angle_beta   90.00
_cell.angle_gamma   90.00
#
_symmetry.space_group_name_H-M   'P 1'
#
loop_
_entity.id
_entity.type
_entity.pdbx_description
1 polymer ?
#
loop_
_entity_poly.entity_id
_entity_poly.type
_entity_poly.pdbx_seq_one_letter_code
_entity_poly.pdbx_strand_id
1 'polypeptide(L)'
;MDTQTVSPGEKTARKAAGRRHLYERSHGNPGRLRSLLAPVARRRFAWVEAAVVTIVPLALSWLVNRADPLLLGRGFPWLWLVPTLVALRYGVAPGFTSALLFALTWVVSYPAGTPWPTPFFVGGGVLVILTGHFADTWNVRADRANAVNDYLNERLTALTDNHYLLRLSHERLERDLLTRPTTLRDSIHELRQLAAGNAADAATGESAAPAGASLPGTARLVEFIARSCQIEVAALYPVYNGKLGLTPLATAGEPFDLDAADPLPALALSTGQLAHLKSADGPVRDSRYIA
;
A
#
# COMPACT_ATOMS: atom_id res chain seq x y z
N MET A 1 43.22 3.95 3.14
CA MET A 1 42.17 4.93 2.81
C MET A 1 40.99 4.16 2.24
N ASP A 2 40.05 3.92 3.15
CA ASP A 2 38.59 3.80 2.98
C ASP A 2 38.00 2.73 2.07
N THR A 3 37.93 1.52 2.61
CA THR A 3 36.89 0.53 2.28
C THR A 3 35.67 0.78 3.16
N GLN A 4 34.64 1.45 2.62
CA GLN A 4 33.32 1.54 3.27
C GLN A 4 32.58 0.21 3.16
N THR A 5 32.35 -0.41 4.30
CA THR A 5 31.48 -1.57 4.50
C THR A 5 30.02 -1.13 4.46
N VAL A 6 29.30 -1.51 3.41
CA VAL A 6 27.84 -1.31 3.29
C VAL A 6 27.11 -2.25 4.27
N SER A 7 26.35 -1.64 5.18
CA SER A 7 25.60 -2.29 6.27
C SER A 7 24.47 -3.21 5.77
N PRO A 8 24.17 -4.36 6.42
CA PRO A 8 23.17 -5.32 5.96
C PRO A 8 21.71 -4.92 6.24
N GLY A 9 21.47 -3.75 6.83
CA GLY A 9 20.15 -3.33 7.33
C GLY A 9 19.16 -2.81 6.28
N GLU A 10 19.60 -2.51 5.05
CA GLU A 10 18.74 -1.86 4.05
C GLU A 10 17.92 -2.86 3.19
N LYS A 11 18.29 -4.15 3.22
CA LYS A 11 17.62 -5.18 2.40
C LYS A 11 16.30 -5.66 2.98
N THR A 12 16.04 -5.46 4.26
CA THR A 12 14.78 -5.88 4.92
C THR A 12 13.68 -4.82 4.82
N ALA A 13 14.02 -3.53 4.80
CA ALA A 13 13.05 -2.44 4.64
C ALA A 13 12.42 -2.42 3.23
N ARG A 14 13.16 -2.86 2.20
CA ARG A 14 12.66 -2.91 0.81
C ARG A 14 11.68 -4.07 0.54
N LYS A 15 11.52 -5.01 1.47
CA LYS A 15 10.62 -6.18 1.32
C LYS A 15 9.19 -5.90 1.80
N ALA A 16 8.95 -4.79 2.51
CA ALA A 16 7.63 -4.46 3.06
C ALA A 16 6.75 -3.58 2.14
N ALA A 17 7.30 -3.00 1.06
CA ALA A 17 6.56 -2.18 0.09
C ALA A 17 5.81 -3.00 -0.99
N GLY A 18 5.53 -4.28 -0.69
CA GLY A 18 5.09 -5.29 -1.65
C GLY A 18 3.64 -5.74 -1.53
N ARG A 19 2.75 -5.00 -0.87
CA ARG A 19 1.30 -5.24 -0.98
C ARG A 19 0.68 -4.18 -1.88
N ARG A 20 0.96 -4.31 -3.18
CA ARG A 20 0.06 -3.77 -4.19
C ARG A 20 -1.20 -4.62 -4.11
N HIS A 21 -2.28 -4.06 -3.57
CA HIS A 21 -3.60 -4.66 -3.71
C HIS A 21 -3.86 -4.83 -5.21
N LEU A 22 -3.69 -6.06 -5.68
CA LEU A 22 -4.22 -6.53 -6.94
C LEU A 22 -5.73 -6.55 -6.76
N TYR A 23 -6.37 -5.40 -6.99
CA TYR A 23 -7.74 -5.43 -7.48
C TYR A 23 -7.66 -6.05 -8.87
N GLU A 24 -7.80 -7.36 -8.88
CA GLU A 24 -7.94 -8.16 -10.08
C GLU A 24 -9.18 -7.64 -10.79
N ARG A 25 -8.95 -6.83 -11.84
CA ARG A 25 -9.99 -6.41 -12.78
C ARG A 25 -10.70 -7.67 -13.24
N SER A 26 -11.90 -7.92 -12.70
CA SER A 26 -12.87 -8.83 -13.31
C SER A 26 -13.33 -8.21 -14.62
N HIS A 27 -12.44 -8.25 -15.62
CA HIS A 27 -12.81 -8.02 -17.00
C HIS A 27 -13.58 -9.27 -17.41
N GLY A 28 -14.91 -9.18 -17.33
CA GLY A 28 -15.79 -10.15 -17.96
C GLY A 28 -15.29 -10.40 -19.37
N ASN A 29 -14.94 -11.66 -19.67
CA ASN A 29 -14.25 -12.11 -20.88
C ASN A 29 -14.76 -11.35 -22.12
N PRO A 30 -14.02 -10.34 -22.62
CA PRO A 30 -14.41 -9.68 -23.85
C PRO A 30 -14.16 -10.72 -24.93
N GLY A 31 -15.22 -11.30 -25.50
CA GLY A 31 -15.10 -12.34 -26.52
C GLY A 31 -14.05 -11.98 -27.58
N ARG A 32 -13.39 -12.98 -28.18
CA ARG A 32 -12.18 -12.85 -29.04
C ARG A 32 -12.19 -11.68 -30.03
N LEU A 33 -13.37 -11.30 -30.54
CA LEU A 33 -13.56 -10.14 -31.40
C LEU A 33 -13.27 -8.81 -30.68
N ARG A 34 -13.77 -8.63 -29.46
CA ARG A 34 -13.49 -7.46 -28.62
C ARG A 34 -12.04 -7.39 -28.18
N SER A 35 -11.35 -8.50 -27.94
CA SER A 35 -9.90 -8.46 -27.63
C SER A 35 -9.05 -8.13 -28.86
N LEU A 36 -9.50 -8.50 -30.06
CA LEU A 36 -8.90 -8.06 -31.33
C LEU A 36 -9.21 -6.59 -31.63
N LEU A 37 -10.29 -6.03 -31.10
CA LEU A 37 -10.66 -4.61 -31.22
C LEU A 37 -10.22 -3.77 -30.01
N ALA A 38 -9.73 -4.38 -28.94
CA ALA A 38 -9.25 -3.69 -27.76
C ALA A 38 -7.83 -3.14 -28.02
N PRO A 39 -7.53 -1.92 -27.58
CA PRO A 39 -6.22 -1.32 -27.76
C PRO A 39 -5.20 -2.11 -26.94
N VAL A 40 -4.47 -3.02 -27.61
CA VAL A 40 -3.27 -3.61 -27.01
C VAL A 40 -2.22 -2.50 -27.01
N ALA A 41 -2.15 -1.82 -25.87
CA ALA A 41 -1.29 -0.68 -25.55
C ALA A 41 0.21 -1.01 -25.52
N ARG A 42 0.72 -1.78 -26.50
CA ARG A 42 2.15 -1.81 -26.81
C ARG A 42 2.36 -1.04 -28.10
N ARG A 43 2.70 0.25 -27.93
CA ARG A 43 2.98 1.22 -29.01
C ARG A 43 3.81 0.64 -30.17
N ARG A 44 4.75 -0.27 -29.90
CA ARG A 44 5.59 -0.92 -30.93
C ARG A 44 4.88 -2.01 -31.73
N PHE A 45 3.97 -2.76 -31.12
CA PHE A 45 3.22 -3.81 -31.81
C PHE A 45 2.16 -3.22 -32.75
N ALA A 46 1.60 -2.06 -32.39
CA ALA A 46 0.64 -1.31 -33.23
C ALA A 46 1.21 -0.94 -34.61
N TRP A 47 2.49 -0.56 -34.71
CA TRP A 47 3.14 -0.26 -36.00
C TRP A 47 3.26 -1.51 -36.88
N VAL A 48 3.62 -2.65 -36.28
CA VAL A 48 3.73 -3.92 -37.01
C VAL A 48 2.36 -4.35 -37.51
N GLU A 49 1.34 -4.29 -36.66
CA GLU A 49 -0.03 -4.65 -37.02
C GLU A 49 -0.58 -3.72 -38.12
N ALA A 50 -0.36 -2.40 -38.01
CA ALA A 50 -0.75 -1.44 -39.05
C ALA A 50 -0.05 -1.73 -40.40
N ALA A 51 1.24 -2.06 -40.38
CA ALA A 51 1.99 -2.43 -41.58
C ALA A 51 1.44 -3.74 -42.20
N VAL A 52 1.20 -4.76 -41.39
CA VAL A 52 0.64 -6.05 -41.85
C VAL A 52 -0.75 -5.87 -42.45
N VAL A 53 -1.63 -5.13 -41.77
CA VAL A 53 -3.00 -4.82 -42.24
C VAL A 53 -2.98 -4.04 -43.56
N THR A 54 -1.94 -3.25 -43.81
CA THR A 54 -1.76 -2.51 -45.07
C THR A 54 -1.18 -3.38 -46.18
N ILE A 55 -0.16 -4.19 -45.87
CA ILE A 55 0.57 -4.99 -46.86
C ILE A 55 -0.27 -6.17 -47.35
N VAL A 56 -1.08 -6.81 -46.50
CA VAL A 56 -1.88 -7.98 -46.89
C VAL A 56 -2.89 -7.66 -48.02
N PRO A 57 -3.72 -6.60 -47.93
CA PRO A 57 -4.62 -6.21 -49.02
C PRO A 57 -3.88 -5.75 -50.28
N LEU A 58 -2.73 -5.06 -50.14
CA LEU A 58 -1.89 -4.68 -51.28
C LEU A 58 -1.34 -5.92 -52.01
N ALA A 59 -0.81 -6.89 -51.26
CA ALA A 59 -0.33 -8.15 -51.82
C ALA A 59 -1.46 -8.92 -52.49
N LEU A 60 -2.63 -9.03 -51.86
CA LEU A 60 -3.79 -9.69 -52.44
C LEU A 60 -4.24 -9.01 -53.75
N SER A 61 -4.25 -7.67 -53.77
CA SER A 61 -4.62 -6.90 -54.98
C SER A 61 -3.61 -7.11 -56.10
N TRP A 62 -2.32 -7.20 -55.78
CA TRP A 62 -1.27 -7.51 -56.74
C TRP A 62 -1.34 -8.94 -57.30
N LEU A 63 -1.79 -9.91 -56.50
CA LEU A 63 -2.06 -11.27 -56.99
C LEU A 63 -3.25 -11.33 -57.96
N VAL A 64 -4.31 -10.55 -57.71
CA VAL A 64 -5.52 -10.53 -58.55
C VAL A 64 -5.28 -9.80 -59.86
N ASN A 65 -4.59 -8.65 -59.83
CA ASN A 65 -4.26 -7.89 -61.03
C ASN A 65 -2.86 -7.29 -60.94
N ARG A 66 -1.89 -7.91 -61.62
CA ARG A 66 -0.48 -7.43 -61.63
C ARG A 66 -0.30 -6.09 -62.34
N ALA A 67 -1.20 -5.74 -63.26
CA ALA A 67 -1.11 -4.50 -64.04
C ALA A 67 -1.74 -3.29 -63.33
N ASP A 68 -2.63 -3.51 -62.36
CA ASP A 68 -3.30 -2.44 -61.60
C ASP A 68 -3.44 -2.81 -60.10
N PRO A 69 -2.32 -2.84 -59.34
CA PRO A 69 -2.33 -3.22 -57.93
C PRO A 69 -3.13 -2.28 -57.03
N LEU A 70 -3.29 -1.01 -57.42
CA LEU A 70 -4.05 -0.02 -56.67
C LEU A 70 -5.52 0.06 -57.12
N LEU A 71 -5.93 -0.76 -58.10
CA LEU A 71 -7.29 -0.86 -58.61
C LEU A 71 -7.84 0.49 -59.11
N LEU A 72 -6.99 1.30 -59.74
CA LEU A 72 -7.38 2.63 -60.23
C LEU A 72 -8.42 2.59 -61.34
N GLY A 73 -8.51 1.48 -62.08
CA GLY A 73 -9.51 1.28 -63.11
C GLY A 73 -10.94 1.06 -62.58
N ARG A 74 -11.12 0.92 -61.26
CA ARG A 74 -12.44 0.75 -60.64
C ARG A 74 -12.99 2.10 -60.17
N GLY A 75 -14.28 2.35 -60.41
CA GLY A 75 -14.91 3.65 -60.11
C GLY A 75 -14.91 4.06 -58.62
N PHE A 76 -14.73 3.13 -57.70
CA PHE A 76 -14.59 3.43 -56.26
C PHE A 76 -13.25 2.88 -55.71
N PRO A 77 -12.47 3.70 -54.98
CA PRO A 77 -11.15 3.32 -54.50
C PRO A 77 -11.23 2.50 -53.19
N TRP A 78 -11.72 1.27 -53.29
CA TRP A 78 -11.90 0.35 -52.15
C TRP A 78 -10.66 0.17 -51.28
N LEU A 79 -9.48 0.26 -51.87
CA LEU A 79 -8.22 0.04 -51.18
C LEU A 79 -7.93 1.09 -50.12
N TRP A 80 -8.45 2.33 -50.28
CA TRP A 80 -8.30 3.39 -49.29
C TRP A 80 -9.04 3.12 -47.98
N LEU A 81 -10.01 2.19 -47.97
CA LEU A 81 -10.64 1.74 -46.73
C LEU A 81 -9.64 1.11 -45.75
N VAL A 82 -8.53 0.58 -46.25
CA VAL A 82 -7.49 -0.03 -45.42
C VAL A 82 -6.72 1.03 -44.63
N PRO A 83 -6.08 2.05 -45.26
CA PRO A 83 -5.49 3.18 -44.56
C PRO A 83 -6.46 3.91 -43.63
N THR A 84 -7.73 4.06 -44.00
CA THR A 84 -8.70 4.76 -43.15
C THR A 84 -9.08 3.95 -41.92
N LEU A 85 -9.21 2.63 -42.04
CA LEU A 85 -9.44 1.74 -40.90
C LEU A 85 -8.23 1.71 -39.96
N VAL A 86 -7.02 1.70 -40.52
CA VAL A 86 -5.77 1.85 -39.74
C VAL A 86 -5.75 3.21 -39.02
N ALA A 87 -6.13 4.29 -39.70
CA ALA A 87 -6.19 5.62 -39.10
C ALA A 87 -7.23 5.72 -37.98
N LEU A 88 -8.41 5.13 -38.17
CA LEU A 88 -9.47 5.10 -37.18
C LEU A 88 -9.07 4.34 -35.91
N ARG A 89 -8.28 3.27 -36.07
CA ARG A 89 -7.86 2.41 -34.97
C ARG A 89 -6.65 2.94 -34.21
N TYR A 90 -5.65 3.42 -34.93
CA TYR A 90 -4.34 3.73 -34.36
C TYR A 90 -3.96 5.22 -34.41
N GLY A 91 -4.78 6.07 -35.03
CA GLY A 91 -4.54 7.50 -35.14
C GLY A 91 -3.96 7.95 -36.47
N VAL A 92 -3.65 9.25 -36.58
CA VAL A 92 -3.17 9.86 -37.83
C VAL A 92 -1.82 9.28 -38.26
N ALA A 93 -0.87 9.14 -37.34
CA ALA A 93 0.50 8.74 -37.67
C ALA A 93 0.59 7.40 -38.41
N PRO A 94 0.04 6.28 -37.89
CA PRO A 94 0.04 5.00 -38.59
C PRO A 94 -0.83 5.00 -39.85
N GLY A 95 -1.96 5.72 -39.86
CA GLY A 95 -2.78 5.89 -41.06
C GLY A 95 -2.02 6.58 -42.19
N PHE A 96 -1.28 7.65 -41.87
CA PHE A 96 -0.44 8.36 -42.83
C PHE A 96 0.70 7.48 -43.35
N THR A 97 1.34 6.66 -42.50
CA THR A 97 2.34 5.71 -42.99
C THR A 97 1.77 4.66 -43.94
N SER A 98 0.53 4.22 -43.70
CA SER A 98 -0.20 3.31 -44.60
C SER A 98 -0.48 3.97 -45.96
N ALA A 99 -0.89 5.24 -45.96
CA ALA A 99 -1.04 6.05 -47.19
C ALA A 99 0.31 6.23 -47.93
N LEU A 100 1.42 6.38 -47.21
CA LEU A 100 2.75 6.47 -47.79
C LEU A 100 3.22 5.14 -48.40
N LEU A 101 2.84 4.00 -47.81
CA LEU A 101 3.05 2.68 -48.41
C LEU A 101 2.27 2.51 -49.72
N PHE A 102 1.07 3.08 -49.83
CA PHE A 102 0.31 3.09 -51.08
C PHE A 102 1.03 3.93 -52.15
N ALA A 103 1.54 5.10 -51.78
CA ALA A 103 2.35 5.93 -52.67
C ALA A 103 3.64 5.22 -53.11
N LEU A 104 4.31 4.51 -52.20
CA LEU A 104 5.48 3.69 -52.52
C LEU A 104 5.12 2.55 -53.49
N THR A 105 3.98 1.90 -53.28
CA THR A 105 3.50 0.83 -54.16
C THR A 105 3.26 1.35 -55.57
N TRP A 106 2.68 2.53 -55.73
CA TRP A 106 2.53 3.18 -57.05
C TRP A 106 3.87 3.39 -57.75
N VAL A 107 4.85 3.96 -57.06
CA VAL A 107 6.19 4.24 -57.63
C VAL A 107 6.90 2.96 -58.09
N VAL A 108 6.70 1.84 -57.39
CA VAL A 108 7.34 0.55 -57.70
C VAL A 108 6.63 -0.20 -58.83
N SER A 109 5.30 -0.08 -58.93
CA SER A 109 4.50 -0.94 -59.81
C SER A 109 4.13 -0.32 -61.16
N TYR A 110 4.13 1.02 -61.28
CA TYR A 110 3.74 1.69 -62.52
C TYR A 110 4.96 2.24 -63.28
N PRO A 111 4.99 2.15 -64.62
CA PRO A 111 6.11 2.63 -65.42
C PRO A 111 6.36 4.13 -65.27
N ALA A 112 7.63 4.54 -65.36
CA ALA A 112 8.01 5.96 -65.40
C ALA A 112 7.37 6.64 -66.62
N GLY A 113 6.43 7.57 -66.36
CA GLY A 113 5.70 8.31 -67.40
C GLY A 113 4.17 8.26 -67.26
N THR A 114 3.62 7.39 -66.41
CA THR A 114 2.18 7.43 -66.09
C THR A 114 1.83 8.70 -65.28
N PRO A 115 0.78 9.44 -65.64
CA PRO A 115 0.37 10.64 -64.90
C PRO A 115 -0.04 10.26 -63.47
N TRP A 116 0.39 11.06 -62.50
CA TRP A 116 0.05 10.84 -61.09
C TRP A 116 -1.46 10.97 -60.88
N PRO A 117 -2.14 9.97 -60.28
CA PRO A 117 -3.58 10.04 -60.04
C PRO A 117 -3.86 10.93 -58.82
N THR A 118 -3.77 12.25 -59.04
CA THR A 118 -3.99 13.29 -58.02
C THR A 118 -5.29 13.10 -57.23
N PRO A 119 -6.48 12.88 -57.83
CA PRO A 119 -7.72 12.77 -57.06
C PRO A 119 -7.74 11.55 -56.12
N PHE A 120 -7.07 10.45 -56.50
CA PHE A 120 -7.00 9.24 -55.69
C PHE A 120 -6.16 9.47 -54.42
N PHE A 121 -4.97 10.07 -54.57
CA PHE A 121 -4.07 10.30 -53.43
C PHE A 121 -4.48 11.48 -52.56
N VAL A 122 -4.97 12.57 -53.15
CA VAL A 122 -5.41 13.74 -52.39
C VAL A 122 -6.70 13.42 -51.63
N GLY A 123 -7.70 12.84 -52.29
CA GLY A 123 -8.97 12.48 -51.64
C GLY A 123 -8.78 11.44 -50.54
N GLY A 124 -8.02 10.38 -50.82
CA GLY A 124 -7.69 9.35 -49.84
C GLY A 124 -6.84 9.87 -48.67
N GLY A 125 -5.84 10.70 -48.97
CA GLY A 125 -4.98 11.31 -47.96
C GLY A 125 -5.75 12.22 -47.01
N VAL A 126 -6.61 13.10 -47.53
CA VAL A 126 -7.47 13.96 -46.70
C VAL A 126 -8.40 13.11 -45.84
N LEU A 127 -9.01 12.06 -46.39
CA LEU A 127 -9.87 11.14 -45.64
C LEU A 127 -9.13 10.48 -44.47
N VAL A 128 -7.93 9.94 -44.72
CA VAL A 128 -7.08 9.31 -43.70
C VAL A 128 -6.70 10.29 -42.59
N ILE A 129 -6.29 11.51 -42.96
CA ILE A 129 -5.89 12.54 -41.98
C ILE A 129 -7.09 12.95 -41.13
N LEU A 130 -8.24 13.21 -41.76
CA LEU A 130 -9.45 13.64 -41.05
C LEU A 130 -9.93 12.56 -40.08
N THR A 131 -10.08 11.32 -40.54
CA THR A 131 -10.51 10.19 -39.71
C THR A 131 -9.50 9.92 -38.59
N GLY A 132 -8.20 9.95 -38.90
CA GLY A 132 -7.16 9.77 -37.90
C GLY A 132 -7.18 10.85 -36.81
N HIS A 133 -7.46 12.11 -37.17
CA HIS A 133 -7.44 13.22 -36.21
C HIS A 133 -8.58 13.10 -35.20
N PHE A 134 -9.77 12.71 -35.67
CA PHE A 134 -10.88 12.37 -34.79
C PHE A 134 -10.54 11.16 -33.91
N ALA A 135 -9.96 10.11 -34.48
CA ALA A 135 -9.56 8.92 -33.73
C ALA A 135 -8.57 9.26 -32.60
N ASP A 136 -7.53 10.05 -32.87
CA ASP A 136 -6.57 10.50 -31.85
C ASP A 136 -7.26 11.27 -30.73
N THR A 137 -8.18 12.18 -31.07
CA THR A 137 -8.93 12.95 -30.08
C THR A 137 -9.82 12.05 -29.20
N TRP A 138 -10.48 11.06 -29.82
CA TRP A 138 -11.31 10.09 -29.10
C TRP A 138 -10.49 9.15 -28.22
N ASN A 139 -9.33 8.68 -28.70
CA ASN A 139 -8.41 7.84 -27.93
C ASN A 139 -7.91 8.57 -26.68
N VAL A 140 -7.46 9.82 -26.83
CA VAL A 140 -7.01 10.64 -25.68
C VAL A 140 -8.15 10.87 -24.68
N ARG A 141 -9.37 11.12 -25.16
CA ARG A 141 -10.55 11.28 -24.28
C ARG A 141 -10.91 9.97 -23.57
N ALA A 142 -10.85 8.84 -24.27
CA ALA A 142 -11.12 7.52 -23.71
C ALA A 142 -10.09 7.15 -22.64
N ASP A 143 -8.79 7.36 -22.92
CA ASP A 143 -7.72 7.12 -21.95
C ASP A 143 -7.88 7.99 -20.70
N ARG A 144 -8.22 9.27 -20.88
CA ARG A 144 -8.50 10.17 -19.76
C ARG A 144 -9.72 9.71 -18.94
N ALA A 145 -10.81 9.31 -19.59
CA ALA A 145 -12.00 8.82 -18.91
C ALA A 145 -11.71 7.54 -18.13
N ASN A 146 -10.92 6.62 -18.70
CA ASN A 146 -10.48 5.39 -18.02
C ASN A 146 -9.61 5.71 -16.81
N ALA A 147 -8.64 6.63 -16.94
CA ALA A 147 -7.79 7.04 -15.82
C ALA A 147 -8.59 7.69 -14.67
N VAL A 148 -9.59 8.50 -14.99
CA VAL A 148 -10.48 9.10 -13.98
C VAL A 148 -11.32 8.03 -13.28
N ASN A 149 -11.88 7.07 -14.03
CA ASN A 149 -12.62 5.95 -13.44
C ASN A 149 -11.74 5.11 -12.52
N ASP A 150 -10.51 4.80 -12.93
CA ASP A 150 -9.55 4.06 -12.11
C ASP A 150 -9.25 4.81 -10.80
N TYR A 151 -9.03 6.12 -10.86
CA TYR A 151 -8.85 6.95 -9.67
C TYR A 151 -10.07 6.98 -8.74
N LEU A 152 -11.28 7.06 -9.31
CA LEU A 152 -12.51 7.05 -8.52
C LEU A 152 -12.71 5.71 -7.81
N ASN A 153 -12.41 4.59 -8.47
CA ASN A 153 -12.48 3.26 -7.86
C ASN A 153 -11.48 3.10 -6.71
N GLU A 154 -10.25 3.57 -6.89
CA GLU A 154 -9.24 3.58 -5.82
C GLU A 154 -9.73 4.40 -4.62
N ARG A 155 -10.29 5.58 -4.88
CA ARG A 155 -10.79 6.46 -3.83
C ARG A 155 -12.00 5.90 -3.10
N LEU A 156 -12.91 5.24 -3.82
CA LEU A 156 -14.05 4.55 -3.22
C LEU A 156 -13.58 3.42 -2.31
N THR A 157 -12.63 2.61 -2.77
CA THR A 157 -12.03 1.53 -1.98
C THR A 157 -11.42 2.06 -0.70
N ALA A 158 -10.58 3.10 -0.79
CA ALA A 158 -9.97 3.72 0.39
C ALA A 158 -11.01 4.30 1.36
N LEU A 159 -12.10 4.90 0.85
CA LEU A 159 -13.17 5.44 1.68
C LEU A 159 -13.94 4.33 2.40
N THR A 160 -14.23 3.22 1.71
CA THR A 160 -14.87 2.04 2.29
C THR A 160 -14.01 1.44 3.40
N ASP A 161 -12.70 1.26 3.15
CA ASP A 161 -11.78 0.71 4.15
C ASP A 161 -11.68 1.61 5.39
N ASN A 162 -11.55 2.92 5.21
CA ASN A 162 -11.52 3.87 6.32
C ASN A 162 -12.81 3.86 7.13
N HIS A 163 -13.97 3.81 6.47
CA HIS A 163 -15.26 3.74 7.15
C HIS A 163 -15.39 2.44 7.95
N TYR A 164 -14.98 1.30 7.38
CA TYR A 164 -15.00 0.01 8.06
C TYR A 164 -14.09 0.01 9.29
N LEU A 165 -12.87 0.54 9.17
CA LEU A 165 -11.94 0.68 10.29
C LEU A 165 -12.48 1.58 11.40
N LEU A 166 -13.10 2.70 11.03
CA LEU A 166 -13.72 3.61 11.99
C LEU A 166 -14.84 2.89 12.75
N ARG A 167 -15.73 2.18 12.07
CA ARG A 167 -16.78 1.39 12.70
C ARG A 167 -16.21 0.35 13.66
N LEU A 168 -15.19 -0.39 13.25
CA LEU A 168 -14.53 -1.40 14.08
C LEU A 168 -13.90 -0.78 15.35
N SER A 169 -13.30 0.41 15.23
CA SER A 169 -12.75 1.13 16.39
C SER A 169 -13.84 1.54 17.38
N HIS A 170 -15.02 1.93 16.88
CA HIS A 170 -16.14 2.30 17.73
C HIS A 170 -16.73 1.10 18.45
N GLU A 171 -16.95 -0.02 17.74
CA GLU A 171 -17.39 -1.28 18.34
C GLU A 171 -16.39 -1.78 19.40
N ARG A 172 -15.08 -1.58 19.18
CA ARG A 172 -14.06 -1.89 20.21
C ARG A 172 -14.17 -0.98 21.42
N LEU A 173 -14.33 0.32 21.22
CA LEU A 173 -14.50 1.27 22.32
C LEU A 173 -15.76 0.95 23.12
N GLU A 174 -16.86 0.66 22.45
CA GLU A 174 -18.13 0.26 23.06
C GLU A 174 -17.96 -1.04 23.87
N ARG A 175 -17.31 -2.05 23.30
CA ARG A 175 -17.07 -3.32 24.00
C ARG A 175 -16.14 -3.15 25.20
N ASP A 176 -15.11 -2.32 25.10
CA ASP A 176 -14.21 -2.04 26.21
C ASP A 176 -14.95 -1.32 27.35
N LEU A 177 -15.82 -0.35 27.02
CA LEU A 177 -16.69 0.31 27.98
C LEU A 177 -17.67 -0.66 28.67
N LEU A 178 -18.22 -1.62 27.93
CA LEU A 178 -19.17 -2.61 28.49
C LEU A 178 -18.47 -3.70 29.32
N THR A 179 -17.20 -4.00 29.08
CA THR A 179 -16.47 -5.08 29.76
C THR A 179 -15.55 -4.61 30.90
N ARG A 180 -15.10 -3.35 30.90
CA ARG A 180 -14.35 -2.71 31.99
C ARG A 180 -15.04 -1.40 32.42
N PRO A 181 -16.04 -1.46 33.31
CA PRO A 181 -16.72 -0.27 33.81
C PRO A 181 -15.88 0.56 34.80
N THR A 182 -14.73 0.05 35.26
CA THR A 182 -13.88 0.77 36.22
C THR A 182 -12.95 1.71 35.49
N THR A 183 -13.20 3.01 35.61
CA THR A 183 -12.34 4.03 35.01
C THR A 183 -11.03 4.16 35.80
N LEU A 184 -9.96 4.65 35.17
CA LEU A 184 -8.69 4.96 35.84
C LEU A 184 -8.89 5.93 37.03
N ARG A 185 -9.94 6.76 36.94
CA ARG A 185 -10.33 7.67 38.01
C ARG A 185 -10.87 6.93 39.22
N ASP A 186 -11.69 5.90 39.01
CA ASP A 186 -12.25 5.09 40.10
C ASP A 186 -11.14 4.32 40.81
N SER A 187 -10.19 3.76 40.06
CA SER A 187 -9.04 3.06 40.64
C SER A 187 -8.09 3.99 41.41
N ILE A 188 -7.90 5.23 40.97
CA ILE A 188 -7.15 6.24 41.76
C ILE A 188 -7.92 6.66 43.01
N HIS A 189 -9.25 6.79 42.94
CA HIS A 189 -10.08 7.11 44.10
C HIS A 189 -10.04 6.00 45.15
N GLU A 190 -10.13 4.74 44.74
CA GLU A 190 -10.00 3.57 45.61
C GLU A 190 -8.61 3.52 46.27
N LEU A 191 -7.54 3.75 45.49
CA LEU A 191 -6.17 3.81 46.00
C LEU A 191 -5.97 4.95 47.01
N ARG A 192 -6.57 6.13 46.77
CA ARG A 192 -6.55 7.25 47.72
C ARG A 192 -7.30 6.94 49.00
N GLN A 193 -8.45 6.25 48.92
CA GLN A 193 -9.20 5.82 50.10
C GLN A 193 -8.40 4.80 50.92
N LEU A 194 -7.74 3.83 50.26
CA LEU A 194 -6.84 2.88 50.91
C LEU A 194 -5.68 3.60 51.61
N ALA A 195 -5.03 4.57 50.96
CA ALA A 195 -3.95 5.34 51.58
C ALA A 195 -4.44 6.20 52.77
N ALA A 196 -5.61 6.83 52.67
CA ALA A 196 -6.17 7.69 53.71
C ALA A 196 -6.68 6.91 54.93
N GLY A 197 -7.31 5.75 54.74
CA GLY A 197 -7.76 4.88 55.84
C GLY A 197 -6.58 4.37 56.68
N ASN A 198 -5.49 3.98 56.03
CA ASN A 198 -4.28 3.50 56.71
C ASN A 198 -3.54 4.60 57.49
N ALA A 199 -3.63 5.86 57.05
CA ALA A 199 -3.09 6.99 57.80
C ALA A 199 -3.89 7.28 59.09
N ALA A 200 -5.19 7.00 59.09
CA ALA A 200 -6.04 7.08 60.28
C ALA A 200 -5.77 5.92 61.25
N ASP A 201 -5.62 4.69 60.75
CA ASP A 201 -5.30 3.52 61.58
C ASP A 201 -3.91 3.62 62.23
N ALA A 202 -2.92 4.18 61.50
CA ALA A 202 -1.60 4.47 62.04
C ALA A 202 -1.62 5.52 63.18
N ALA A 203 -2.62 6.42 63.20
CA ALA A 203 -2.79 7.44 64.24
C ALA A 203 -3.49 6.92 65.50
N THR A 204 -4.12 5.73 65.45
CA THR A 204 -4.91 5.19 66.57
C THR A 204 -4.20 4.09 67.39
N GLY A 205 -2.97 3.73 67.00
CA GLY A 205 -1.98 3.10 67.88
C GLY A 205 -2.29 1.67 68.36
N GLU A 206 -1.91 0.65 67.57
CA GLU A 206 -1.69 -0.71 68.09
C GLU A 206 -0.84 -1.62 67.18
N SER A 207 0.22 -1.11 66.55
CA SER A 207 1.20 -1.99 65.88
C SER A 207 2.64 -1.52 66.11
N ALA A 208 3.19 -1.94 67.24
CA ALA A 208 4.62 -1.84 67.54
C ALA A 208 5.38 -2.94 66.77
N ALA A 209 5.61 -2.71 65.48
CA ALA A 209 6.69 -3.36 64.74
C ALA A 209 7.93 -2.45 64.79
N PRO A 210 9.16 -2.99 64.87
CA PRO A 210 10.37 -2.19 65.03
C PRO A 210 10.50 -1.14 63.92
N ALA A 211 10.86 0.07 64.34
CA ALA A 211 11.05 1.25 63.49
C ALA A 211 12.01 0.95 62.34
N GLY A 212 11.48 0.63 61.17
CA GLY A 212 12.28 0.42 59.97
C GLY A 212 11.64 -0.39 58.84
N ALA A 213 10.61 -1.22 59.07
CA ALA A 213 10.28 -2.27 58.08
C ALA A 213 8.87 -2.29 57.47
N SER A 214 7.87 -1.58 58.00
CA SER A 214 6.50 -1.65 57.47
C SER A 214 5.85 -0.28 57.35
N LEU A 215 5.69 0.21 56.12
CA LEU A 215 4.77 1.31 55.85
C LEU A 215 3.33 0.75 55.93
N PRO A 216 2.43 1.33 56.74
CA PRO A 216 1.05 0.87 56.82
C PRO A 216 0.36 1.03 55.45
N GLY A 217 -0.32 -0.02 54.99
CA GLY A 217 -1.10 -0.01 53.74
C GLY A 217 -0.38 -0.49 52.48
N THR A 218 0.92 -0.80 52.52
CA THR A 218 1.67 -1.27 51.34
C THR A 218 1.15 -2.59 50.78
N ALA A 219 0.73 -3.52 51.64
CA ALA A 219 0.17 -4.82 51.21
C ALA A 219 -1.10 -4.65 50.36
N ARG A 220 -2.03 -3.81 50.81
CA ARG A 220 -3.29 -3.55 50.09
C ARG A 220 -3.06 -2.78 48.79
N LEU A 221 -2.09 -1.86 48.78
CA LEU A 221 -1.68 -1.14 47.59
C LEU A 221 -1.15 -2.10 46.50
N VAL A 222 -0.23 -3.01 46.88
CA VAL A 222 0.35 -3.98 45.94
C VAL A 222 -0.71 -4.96 45.46
N GLU A 223 -1.60 -5.44 46.33
CA GLU A 223 -2.72 -6.31 45.96
C GLU A 223 -3.69 -5.62 44.97
N PHE A 224 -4.00 -4.34 45.20
CA PHE A 224 -4.85 -3.54 44.32
C PHE A 224 -4.21 -3.29 42.96
N ILE A 225 -2.92 -2.93 42.92
CA ILE A 225 -2.17 -2.74 41.67
C ILE A 225 -2.07 -4.07 40.91
N ALA A 226 -1.79 -5.17 41.61
CA ALA A 226 -1.72 -6.50 41.00
C ALA A 226 -3.05 -6.88 40.34
N ARG A 227 -4.17 -6.64 41.03
CA ARG A 227 -5.51 -6.90 40.49
C ARG A 227 -5.88 -5.98 39.32
N SER A 228 -5.61 -4.68 39.44
CA SER A 228 -5.99 -3.67 38.45
C SER A 228 -5.16 -3.75 37.17
N CYS A 229 -3.86 -4.05 37.31
CA CYS A 229 -2.93 -4.20 36.20
C CYS A 229 -2.79 -5.66 35.71
N GLN A 230 -3.55 -6.60 36.29
CA GLN A 230 -3.49 -8.04 35.97
C GLN A 230 -2.07 -8.61 36.10
N ILE A 231 -1.35 -8.22 37.15
CA ILE A 231 -0.01 -8.72 37.47
C ILE A 231 -0.16 -9.95 38.36
N GLU A 232 0.43 -11.08 37.96
CA GLU A 232 0.34 -12.35 38.70
C GLU A 232 1.29 -12.39 39.91
N VAL A 233 2.49 -11.82 39.76
CA VAL A 233 3.54 -11.82 40.80
C VAL A 233 4.17 -10.43 40.90
N ALA A 234 4.14 -9.82 42.09
CA ALA A 234 4.70 -8.50 42.35
C ALA A 234 5.23 -8.38 43.78
N ALA A 235 6.28 -7.58 43.98
CA ALA A 235 6.82 -7.28 45.30
C ALA A 235 7.24 -5.80 45.37
N LEU A 236 7.04 -5.18 46.53
CA LEU A 236 7.41 -3.79 46.80
C LEU A 236 8.60 -3.77 47.75
N TYR A 237 9.69 -3.12 47.33
CA TYR A 237 10.93 -3.01 48.10
C TYR A 237 11.16 -1.57 48.57
N PRO A 238 11.74 -1.35 49.76
CA PRO A 238 12.06 -0.02 50.22
C PRO A 238 13.36 0.47 49.57
N VAL A 239 13.45 1.77 49.31
CA VAL A 239 14.68 2.41 48.82
C VAL A 239 15.08 3.49 49.82
N TYR A 240 16.24 3.32 50.46
CA TYR A 240 16.80 4.30 51.39
C TYR A 240 18.07 4.89 50.80
N ASN A 241 18.12 6.23 50.64
CA ASN A 241 19.30 6.93 50.12
C ASN A 241 19.84 6.35 48.79
N GLY A 242 18.94 5.97 47.87
CA GLY A 242 19.30 5.38 46.58
C GLY A 242 19.79 3.92 46.64
N LYS A 243 19.79 3.29 47.83
CA LYS A 243 20.10 1.87 48.01
C LYS A 243 18.83 1.08 48.22
N LEU A 244 18.71 -0.03 47.50
CA LEU A 244 17.54 -0.90 47.53
C LEU A 244 17.65 -1.88 48.71
N GLY A 245 16.60 -1.97 49.52
CA GLY A 245 16.49 -2.96 50.59
C GLY A 245 16.10 -4.32 50.03
N LEU A 246 16.76 -5.38 50.50
CA LEU A 246 16.55 -6.76 50.01
C LEU A 246 15.32 -7.44 50.63
N THR A 247 14.71 -6.83 51.65
CA THR A 247 13.50 -7.34 52.29
C THR A 247 12.26 -6.65 51.70
N PRO A 248 11.28 -7.40 51.14
CA PRO A 248 10.08 -6.80 50.58
C PRO A 248 9.16 -6.26 51.70
N LEU A 249 8.59 -5.07 51.48
CA LEU A 249 7.56 -4.46 52.33
C LEU A 249 6.18 -5.08 52.12
N ALA A 250 5.93 -5.60 50.91
CA ALA A 250 4.68 -6.24 50.53
C ALA A 250 4.92 -7.12 49.31
N THR A 251 4.18 -8.22 49.22
CA THR A 251 4.18 -9.15 48.09
C THR A 251 2.74 -9.43 47.66
N ALA A 252 2.54 -9.63 46.36
CA ALA A 252 1.31 -10.16 45.78
C ALA A 252 1.70 -11.34 44.87
N GLY A 253 1.03 -12.48 45.05
CA GLY A 253 1.40 -13.73 44.38
C GLY A 253 2.48 -14.51 45.13
N GLU A 254 3.25 -15.33 44.41
CA GLU A 254 4.31 -16.14 44.98
C GLU A 254 5.52 -15.26 45.37
N PRO A 255 6.05 -15.36 46.60
CA PRO A 255 7.21 -14.58 47.01
C PRO A 255 8.45 -14.99 46.21
N PHE A 256 9.16 -14.00 45.66
CA PHE A 256 10.41 -14.21 44.94
C PHE A 256 11.53 -13.36 45.55
N ASP A 257 12.74 -13.91 45.57
CA ASP A 257 13.93 -13.19 46.04
C ASP A 257 14.42 -12.22 44.97
N LEU A 258 14.55 -10.95 45.33
CA LEU A 258 15.08 -9.93 44.43
C LEU A 258 16.60 -9.97 44.39
N ASP A 259 17.15 -10.15 43.20
CA ASP A 259 18.57 -9.92 42.92
C ASP A 259 18.84 -8.42 42.70
N ALA A 260 19.52 -7.77 43.66
CA ALA A 260 19.88 -6.35 43.55
C ALA A 260 21.03 -6.09 42.56
N ALA A 261 21.74 -7.13 42.11
CA ALA A 261 22.76 -7.02 41.06
C ALA A 261 22.17 -7.14 39.64
N ASP A 262 20.87 -7.41 39.52
CA ASP A 262 20.20 -7.51 38.23
C ASP A 262 20.18 -6.14 37.51
N PRO A 263 20.52 -6.10 36.21
CA PRO A 263 20.50 -4.87 35.41
C PRO A 263 19.14 -4.13 35.37
N LEU A 264 17.99 -4.80 35.54
CA LEU A 264 16.67 -4.13 35.50
C LEU A 264 16.42 -3.20 36.71
N PRO A 265 16.54 -3.67 37.98
CA PRO A 265 16.49 -2.79 39.15
C PRO A 265 17.55 -1.68 39.12
N ALA A 266 18.76 -1.99 38.69
CA ALA A 266 19.85 -1.01 38.59
C ALA A 266 19.51 0.12 37.61
N LEU A 267 18.95 -0.22 36.44
CA LEU A 267 18.50 0.74 35.43
C LEU A 267 17.33 1.59 35.93
N ALA A 268 16.36 0.99 36.61
CA ALA A 268 15.22 1.71 37.18
C ALA A 268 15.67 2.73 38.24
N LEU A 269 16.62 2.35 39.10
CA LEU A 269 17.18 3.24 40.11
C LEU A 269 18.04 4.37 39.51
N SER A 270 18.81 4.10 38.45
CA SER A 270 19.66 5.10 37.82
C SER A 270 18.86 6.11 36.99
N THR A 271 17.76 5.68 36.36
CA THR A 271 16.92 6.54 35.50
C THR A 271 15.77 7.19 36.24
N GLY A 272 15.33 6.62 37.36
CA GLY A 272 14.12 7.05 38.08
C GLY A 272 12.83 6.83 37.27
N GLN A 273 12.89 6.01 36.21
CA GLN A 273 11.77 5.72 35.32
C GLN A 273 11.41 4.22 35.34
N LEU A 274 10.23 3.91 34.82
CA LEU A 274 9.79 2.52 34.66
C LEU A 274 10.72 1.78 33.68
N ALA A 275 11.44 0.79 34.20
CA ALA A 275 12.23 -0.13 33.39
C ALA A 275 11.36 -1.32 32.95
N HIS A 276 11.42 -1.68 31.66
CA HIS A 276 10.70 -2.82 31.10
C HIS A 276 11.60 -3.54 30.08
N LEU A 277 11.46 -4.86 29.93
CA LEU A 277 12.31 -5.67 29.03
C LEU A 277 12.34 -5.20 27.56
N LYS A 278 11.31 -4.45 27.14
CA LYS A 278 11.17 -3.92 25.78
C LYS A 278 11.44 -2.41 25.66
N SER A 279 11.88 -1.76 26.74
CA SER A 279 12.26 -0.35 26.71
C SER A 279 13.48 -0.14 25.81
N ALA A 280 13.47 0.96 25.04
CA ALA A 280 14.35 1.18 23.89
C ALA A 280 15.84 1.42 24.23
N ASP A 281 16.19 1.57 25.50
CA ASP A 281 17.57 1.80 25.95
C ASP A 281 18.25 0.49 26.39
N GLY A 282 18.77 -0.22 25.40
CA GLY A 282 19.77 -1.27 25.59
C GLY A 282 19.19 -2.66 25.89
N PRO A 283 19.72 -3.72 25.26
CA PRO A 283 19.29 -5.08 25.54
C PRO A 283 19.80 -5.47 26.94
N VAL A 284 18.92 -5.42 27.94
CA VAL A 284 19.16 -6.10 29.21
C VAL A 284 19.01 -7.61 28.97
N ARG A 285 20.05 -8.21 28.40
CA ARG A 285 20.06 -9.60 27.90
C ARG A 285 20.35 -10.65 28.96
N ASP A 286 20.82 -10.23 30.13
CA ASP A 286 21.30 -11.12 31.19
C ASP A 286 20.46 -11.03 32.49
N SER A 287 19.19 -10.61 32.39
CA SER A 287 18.31 -10.55 33.58
C SER A 287 17.73 -11.92 33.93
N ARG A 288 17.78 -12.24 35.22
CA ARG A 288 17.17 -13.46 35.81
C ARG A 288 15.65 -13.54 35.61
N TYR A 289 14.99 -12.43 35.25
CA TYR A 289 13.55 -12.35 34.99
C TYR A 289 13.19 -12.57 33.50
N ILE A 290 14.15 -13.06 32.70
CA ILE A 290 13.88 -13.62 31.37
C ILE A 290 13.52 -15.10 31.56
N ALA A 291 12.23 -15.42 31.42
CA ALA A 291 11.76 -16.77 31.15
C ALA A 291 11.40 -16.90 29.67
#